data_AF-A0A2N1SVF9-F1
#
_entry.id   AF-A0A2N1SVF9-F1
#
_cell.length_a   1.000
_cell.length_b   1.000
_cell.length_c   1.000
_cell.angle_alpha   90.00
_cell.angle_beta   90.00
_cell.angle_gamma   90.00
#
_symmetry.space_group_name_H-M   'P 1'
#
loop_
_entity.id
_entity.type
_entity.pdbx_description
1 polymer ?
#
loop_
_entity_poly.entity_id
_entity_poly.type
_entity_poly.pdbx_seq_one_letter_code
_entity_poly.pdbx_strand_id
1 'polypeptide(L)'
;MKNKNILTNALSINMITRGLELLHIMEIEPKDVPKDIECAIGHIDTARVVGDVLGCDLTAHRVNIEIDDESFIYVAQYRGPRLPEGTTKLPEGAEIKFYRVTTITGCDGCQGAYGCNTRGTGGCPMNKNYVG
;
A
#
# COMPACT_ATOMS: atom_id res chain seq x y z
N MET A 1 19.71 -0.32 -4.51
CA MET A 1 19.16 -0.61 -3.17
C MET A 1 17.89 -1.44 -3.38
N LYS A 2 17.61 -2.44 -2.54
CA LYS A 2 16.48 -3.36 -2.74
C LYS A 2 15.22 -2.68 -2.19
N ASN A 3 14.17 -2.56 -3.00
CA ASN A 3 12.88 -2.03 -2.56
C ASN A 3 12.36 -2.85 -1.37
N LYS A 4 11.76 -2.18 -0.38
CA LYS A 4 11.22 -2.84 0.82
C LYS A 4 9.76 -3.24 0.58
N ASN A 5 9.41 -4.50 0.88
CA ASN A 5 8.01 -4.94 0.90
C ASN A 5 7.49 -4.84 2.33
N ILE A 6 6.40 -4.12 2.55
CA ILE A 6 5.83 -3.89 3.88
C ILE A 6 4.38 -4.37 3.90
N LEU A 7 4.01 -5.19 4.88
CA LEU A 7 2.65 -5.69 5.10
C LEU A 7 1.97 -4.94 6.24
N THR A 8 0.86 -4.26 5.97
CA THR A 8 0.05 -3.56 6.96
C THR A 8 -1.38 -4.10 6.98
N ASN A 9 -2.13 -3.84 8.06
CA ASN A 9 -3.54 -4.23 8.19
C ASN A 9 -4.51 -3.19 7.60
N ALA A 10 -4.05 -1.97 7.36
CA ALA A 10 -4.86 -0.89 6.81
C ALA A 10 -3.97 0.16 6.13
N LEU A 11 -4.56 0.87 5.17
CA LEU A 11 -3.99 2.09 4.62
C LEU A 11 -4.47 3.30 5.45
N SER A 12 -3.55 4.18 5.84
CA SER A 12 -3.86 5.40 6.60
C SER A 12 -3.32 6.63 5.88
N ILE A 13 -4.07 7.74 5.92
CA ILE A 13 -3.61 9.03 5.38
C ILE A 13 -2.32 9.49 6.10
N ASN A 14 -2.12 9.11 7.35
CA ASN A 14 -0.89 9.41 8.09
C ASN A 14 0.37 8.74 7.50
N MET A 15 0.20 7.81 6.55
CA MET A 15 1.32 7.20 5.84
C MET A 15 1.80 8.04 4.66
N ILE A 16 1.04 9.07 4.25
CA ILE A 16 1.36 9.94 3.13
C ILE A 16 2.19 11.11 3.65
N THR A 17 3.44 11.22 3.19
CA THR A 17 4.41 12.20 3.70
C THR A 17 4.57 13.42 2.81
N ARG A 18 4.25 13.30 1.51
CA ARG A 18 4.29 14.40 0.55
C ARG A 18 2.86 14.81 0.15
N GLY A 19 2.73 15.90 -0.59
CA GLY A 19 1.44 16.48 -0.99
C GLY A 19 0.61 15.60 -1.93
N LEU A 20 0.36 16.09 -3.15
CA LEU A 20 -0.53 15.46 -4.13
C LEU A 20 0.06 14.14 -4.68
N GLU A 21 -0.01 13.07 -3.91
CA GLU A 21 0.39 11.73 -4.33
C GLU A 21 -0.82 10.97 -4.91
N LEU A 22 -0.67 10.51 -6.15
CA LEU A 22 -1.63 9.57 -6.74
C LEU A 22 -1.30 8.18 -6.25
N LEU A 23 -2.12 7.65 -5.35
CA LEU A 23 -2.02 6.26 -4.92
C LEU A 23 -2.69 5.33 -5.93
N HIS A 24 -1.93 4.37 -6.43
CA HIS A 24 -2.45 3.26 -7.20
C HIS A 24 -2.65 2.07 -6.28
N ILE A 25 -3.91 1.68 -6.10
CA ILE A 25 -4.34 0.58 -5.24
C ILE A 25 -4.95 -0.50 -6.13
N MET A 26 -4.38 -1.70 -6.10
CA MET A 26 -4.89 -2.85 -6.83
C MET A 26 -5.20 -3.98 -5.85
N GLU A 27 -6.38 -4.58 -5.97
CA GLU A 27 -6.70 -5.84 -5.29
C GLU A 27 -5.83 -6.96 -5.90
N ILE A 28 -5.27 -7.80 -5.05
CA ILE A 28 -4.37 -8.91 -5.43
C ILE A 28 -4.79 -10.20 -4.71
N GLU A 29 -4.33 -11.35 -5.19
CA GLU A 29 -4.54 -12.61 -4.49
C GLU A 29 -3.48 -12.81 -3.38
N PRO A 30 -3.78 -13.59 -2.32
CA PRO A 30 -2.82 -13.84 -1.24
C PRO A 30 -1.47 -14.39 -1.74
N LYS A 31 -1.49 -15.18 -2.82
CA LYS A 31 -0.30 -15.77 -3.44
C LYS A 31 0.65 -14.74 -4.08
N ASP A 32 0.15 -13.53 -4.36
CA ASP A 32 0.91 -12.44 -4.96
C ASP A 32 1.63 -11.58 -3.92
N VAL A 33 1.38 -11.83 -2.63
CA VAL A 33 2.13 -11.20 -1.53
C VAL A 33 3.54 -11.83 -1.44
N PRO A 34 4.61 -11.04 -1.50
CA PRO A 34 5.97 -11.55 -1.40
C PRO A 34 6.21 -12.30 -0.09
N LYS A 35 6.98 -13.41 -0.14
CA LYS A 35 7.40 -14.15 1.06
C LYS A 35 8.42 -13.39 1.91
N ASP A 36 9.25 -12.58 1.25
CA ASP A 36 10.23 -11.68 1.88
C ASP A 36 9.55 -10.33 2.11
N ILE A 37 8.77 -10.24 3.18
CA ILE A 37 7.94 -9.09 3.54
C ILE A 37 8.10 -8.73 5.01
N GLU A 38 8.20 -7.44 5.29
CA GLU A 38 8.26 -6.91 6.65
C GLU A 38 6.85 -6.72 7.20
N CYS A 39 6.55 -7.35 8.34
CA CYS A 39 5.27 -7.17 9.01
C CYS A 39 5.24 -5.80 9.72
N ALA A 40 4.20 -5.01 9.47
CA ALA A 40 3.86 -3.76 10.15
C ALA A 40 2.44 -3.79 10.74
N ILE A 41 1.86 -5.00 10.89
CA ILE A 41 0.56 -5.19 11.51
C ILE A 41 0.68 -4.96 13.02
N GLY A 42 -0.04 -3.97 13.53
CA GLY A 42 0.06 -3.55 14.94
C GLY A 42 -0.67 -4.43 15.95
N HIS A 43 -1.54 -5.36 15.52
CA HIS A 43 -2.34 -6.21 16.41
C HIS A 43 -2.00 -7.69 16.23
N ILE A 44 -1.73 -8.39 17.34
CA ILE A 44 -1.28 -9.79 17.32
C ILE A 44 -2.30 -10.74 16.68
N ASP A 45 -3.58 -10.57 16.99
CA ASP A 45 -4.61 -11.47 16.43
C ASP A 45 -4.80 -11.24 14.93
N THR A 46 -4.68 -10.01 14.45
CA THR A 46 -4.71 -9.74 12.99
C THR A 46 -3.49 -10.33 12.31
N ALA A 47 -2.29 -10.20 12.89
CA ALA A 47 -1.09 -10.80 12.33
C ALA A 47 -1.18 -12.32 12.25
N ARG A 48 -1.75 -12.98 13.28
CA ARG A 48 -2.00 -14.44 13.27
C ARG A 48 -2.94 -14.87 12.16
N VAL A 49 -4.10 -14.22 12.04
CA VAL A 49 -5.09 -14.58 11.02
C VAL A 49 -4.55 -14.31 9.62
N VAL A 50 -3.84 -13.20 9.40
CA VAL A 50 -3.20 -12.91 8.11
C VAL A 50 -2.09 -13.91 7.81
N GLY A 51 -1.29 -14.29 8.80
CA GLY A 51 -0.25 -15.31 8.67
C GLY A 51 -0.80 -16.67 8.29
N ASP A 52 -1.91 -17.10 8.91
CA ASP A 52 -2.62 -18.34 8.55
C ASP A 52 -3.07 -18.33 7.09
N VAL A 53 -3.63 -17.20 6.62
CA VAL A 53 -4.05 -17.03 5.21
C VAL A 53 -2.86 -17.04 4.23
N LEU A 54 -1.73 -16.44 4.60
CA LEU A 54 -0.52 -16.40 3.77
C LEU A 54 0.34 -17.68 3.89
N GLY A 55 0.06 -18.54 4.86
CA GLY A 55 0.88 -19.72 5.16
C GLY A 55 2.26 -19.38 5.72
N CYS A 56 2.40 -18.29 6.48
CA CYS A 56 3.65 -17.88 7.11
C CYS A 56 3.43 -17.33 8.53
N ASP A 57 4.45 -17.45 9.38
CA ASP A 57 4.39 -16.87 10.72
C ASP A 57 4.71 -15.37 10.68
N LEU A 58 3.75 -14.54 11.09
CA LEU A 58 3.91 -13.10 11.19
C LEU A 58 4.00 -12.67 12.65
N THR A 59 5.09 -12.01 13.01
CA THR A 59 5.22 -11.30 14.29
C THR A 59 4.61 -9.92 14.15
N ALA A 60 3.61 -9.60 15.00
CA ALA A 60 3.02 -8.27 15.02
C ALA A 60 4.07 -7.21 15.40
N HIS A 61 4.09 -6.11 14.65
CA HIS A 61 5.05 -5.04 14.81
C HIS A 61 4.35 -3.71 14.57
N ARG A 62 4.15 -2.95 15.64
CA ARG A 62 3.49 -1.65 15.57
C ARG A 62 4.52 -0.58 15.25
N VAL A 63 4.59 -0.20 13.98
CA VAL A 63 5.46 0.87 13.47
C VAL A 63 4.67 1.88 12.67
N ASN A 64 5.18 3.12 12.62
CA ASN A 64 4.67 4.11 11.68
C ASN A 64 5.29 3.83 10.32
N ILE A 65 4.44 3.70 9.30
CA ILE A 65 4.86 3.47 7.92
C ILE A 65 4.67 4.76 7.15
N GLU A 66 5.69 5.13 6.39
CA GLU A 66 5.65 6.21 5.41
C GLU A 66 5.69 5.58 4.02
N ILE A 67 4.87 6.08 3.10
CA ILE A 67 4.89 5.66 1.70
C ILE A 67 5.98 6.47 1.00
N ASP A 68 6.95 5.77 0.41
CA ASP A 68 8.00 6.35 -0.40
C ASP A 68 8.13 5.59 -1.74
N ASP A 69 8.88 6.16 -2.68
CA ASP A 69 9.09 5.58 -4.01
C ASP A 69 9.97 4.31 -3.98
N GLU A 70 10.53 3.96 -2.83
CA GLU A 70 11.40 2.79 -2.62
C GLU A 70 10.68 1.62 -1.94
N SER A 71 9.42 1.79 -1.55
CA SER A 71 8.65 0.83 -0.77
C SER A 71 7.40 0.34 -1.50
N PHE A 72 7.17 -0.97 -1.46
CA PHE A 72 5.92 -1.59 -1.87
C PHE A 72 5.08 -1.91 -0.65
N ILE A 73 3.91 -1.27 -0.54
CA ILE A 73 2.98 -1.51 0.56
C ILE A 73 1.96 -2.56 0.13
N TYR A 74 1.81 -3.58 0.97
CA TYR A 74 0.79 -4.60 0.86
C TYR A 74 -0.17 -4.45 2.04
N VAL A 75 -1.46 -4.40 1.76
CA VAL A 75 -2.49 -4.20 2.78
C VAL A 75 -3.33 -5.46 2.90
N ALA A 76 -3.31 -6.10 4.06
CA ALA A 76 -4.22 -7.18 4.44
C ALA A 76 -5.42 -6.59 5.19
N GLN A 77 -6.42 -6.14 4.44
CA GLN A 77 -7.60 -5.50 4.99
C GLN A 77 -8.59 -6.55 5.48
N TYR A 78 -8.65 -6.72 6.80
CA TYR A 78 -9.73 -7.46 7.45
C TYR A 78 -11.07 -6.73 7.29
N ARG A 79 -12.13 -7.47 6.95
CA ARG A 79 -13.52 -7.02 6.87
C ARG A 79 -14.40 -8.03 7.58
N GLY A 80 -15.04 -7.61 8.67
CA GLY A 80 -15.87 -8.48 9.48
C GLY A 80 -16.14 -7.91 10.87
N PRO A 81 -16.78 -8.68 11.76
CA PRO A 81 -16.98 -8.28 13.16
C PRO A 81 -15.63 -8.12 13.87
N ARG A 82 -15.60 -7.41 14.99
CA ARG A 82 -14.39 -7.27 15.81
C ARG A 82 -13.83 -8.66 16.13
N LEU A 83 -12.54 -8.86 15.86
CA LEU A 83 -11.86 -10.11 16.19
C LEU A 83 -11.89 -10.34 17.71
N PRO A 84 -12.38 -11.49 18.19
CA PRO A 84 -12.18 -11.92 19.57
C PRO A 84 -10.69 -12.05 19.91
N GLU A 85 -10.33 -11.87 21.18
CA GLU A 85 -8.96 -12.08 21.63
C GLU A 85 -8.51 -13.53 21.42
N GLY A 86 -7.29 -13.72 20.91
CA GLY A 86 -6.73 -15.06 20.67
C GLY A 86 -7.26 -15.75 19.42
N THR A 87 -7.96 -15.03 18.53
CA THR A 87 -8.45 -15.57 17.27
C THR A 87 -7.28 -15.98 16.37
N THR A 88 -7.29 -17.24 15.92
CA THR A 88 -6.29 -17.80 15.02
C THR A 88 -6.82 -18.09 13.61
N LYS A 89 -8.14 -17.98 13.40
CA LYS A 89 -8.82 -18.23 12.13
C LYS A 89 -9.86 -17.15 11.85
N LEU A 90 -10.18 -16.96 10.58
CA LEU A 90 -11.25 -16.02 10.19
C LEU A 90 -12.60 -16.42 10.83
N PRO A 91 -13.30 -15.48 11.51
CA PRO A 91 -14.67 -15.71 11.94
C PRO A 91 -15.61 -15.96 10.76
N GLU A 92 -16.75 -16.60 11.01
CA GLU A 92 -17.78 -16.79 10.00
C GLU A 92 -18.26 -15.43 9.45
N GLY A 93 -18.33 -15.32 8.12
CA GLY A 93 -18.71 -14.08 7.43
C GLY A 93 -17.63 -13.00 7.39
N ALA A 94 -16.42 -13.26 7.91
CA ALA A 94 -15.29 -12.36 7.78
C ALA A 94 -14.43 -12.72 6.55
N GLU A 95 -13.83 -11.71 5.93
CA GLU A 95 -12.86 -11.87 4.85
C GLU A 95 -11.60 -11.03 5.09
N ILE A 96 -10.48 -11.43 4.48
CA ILE A 96 -9.31 -10.57 4.31
C ILE A 96 -9.13 -10.33 2.82
N LYS A 97 -9.12 -9.04 2.44
CA LYS A 97 -8.76 -8.62 1.10
C LYS A 97 -7.34 -8.09 1.07
N PHE A 98 -6.59 -8.48 0.04
CA PHE A 98 -5.22 -8.04 -0.15
C PHE A 98 -5.15 -6.96 -1.21
N TYR A 99 -4.38 -5.92 -0.95
CA TYR A 99 -4.13 -4.85 -1.90
C TYR A 99 -2.64 -4.57 -2.01
N ARG A 100 -2.18 -4.26 -3.21
CA ARG A 100 -0.88 -3.63 -3.44
C ARG A 100 -1.09 -2.13 -3.63
N VAL A 101 -0.36 -1.33 -2.86
CA VAL A 101 -0.37 0.13 -2.90
C VAL A 101 0.99 0.62 -3.37
N THR A 102 0.97 1.46 -4.40
CA THR A 102 2.17 2.12 -4.97
C THR A 102 1.86 3.57 -5.25
N THR A 103 2.84 4.45 -5.12
CA THR A 103 2.75 5.83 -5.61
C THR A 103 2.90 5.85 -7.14
N ILE A 104 2.14 6.72 -7.79
CA ILE A 104 2.43 7.18 -9.14
C ILE A 104 2.93 8.60 -8.99
N THR A 105 4.23 8.79 -9.22
CA THR A 105 4.78 10.13 -9.35
C THR A 105 4.26 10.73 -10.65
N GLY A 106 3.37 11.72 -10.54
CA GLY A 106 3.14 12.66 -11.63
C GLY A 106 4.45 13.39 -11.94
N CYS A 107 4.66 13.80 -13.18
CA CYS A 107 5.87 14.54 -13.54
C CYS A 107 5.94 15.83 -12.69
N ASP A 108 6.94 15.95 -11.80
CA ASP A 108 7.15 17.08 -10.87
C ASP A 108 7.25 18.47 -11.58
N GLY A 109 7.28 18.50 -12.91
CA GLY A 109 7.33 19.72 -13.72
C GLY A 109 5.97 20.30 -14.16
N CYS A 110 4.83 19.67 -13.86
CA CYS A 110 3.52 20.17 -14.32
C CYS A 110 2.74 20.83 -13.19
N GLN A 111 3.02 22.10 -12.90
CA GLN A 111 2.07 22.96 -12.19
C GLN A 111 0.84 23.16 -13.08
N GLY A 112 -0.17 22.30 -12.93
CA GLY A 112 -1.54 22.63 -13.34
C GLY A 112 -2.11 22.02 -14.61
N ALA A 113 -1.91 20.72 -14.89
CA ALA A 113 -2.73 20.04 -15.90
C ALA A 113 -3.20 18.66 -15.45
N TYR A 114 -4.45 18.58 -14.98
CA TYR A 114 -5.24 17.35 -15.00
C TYR A 114 -5.35 16.89 -16.46
N GLY A 115 -4.40 16.08 -16.96
CA GLY A 115 -4.45 15.59 -18.34
C GLY A 115 -3.17 15.09 -19.02
N CYS A 116 -2.00 15.11 -18.38
CA CYS A 116 -0.79 14.63 -19.03
C CYS A 116 -0.65 13.09 -18.90
N ASN A 117 -1.13 12.34 -19.89
CA ASN A 117 -1.01 10.87 -19.96
C ASN A 117 -0.02 10.42 -21.05
N THR A 118 1.05 11.18 -21.28
CA THR A 118 2.08 10.77 -22.26
C THR A 118 3.10 9.84 -21.59
N ARG A 119 2.83 8.54 -21.67
CA ARG A 119 3.88 7.50 -21.55
C ARG A 119 4.81 7.64 -22.75
N GLY A 120 5.88 8.42 -22.62
CA GLY A 120 6.90 8.54 -23.65
C GLY A 120 8.10 9.35 -23.15
N THR A 121 9.31 8.93 -23.54
CA THR A 121 10.59 9.64 -23.30
C THR A 121 10.72 10.97 -24.06
N GLY A 122 9.62 11.51 -24.58
CA GLY A 122 9.56 12.81 -25.22
C GLY A 122 9.31 13.88 -24.17
N GLY A 123 10.28 14.78 -23.99
CA GLY A 123 10.22 15.88 -23.04
C GLY A 123 8.92 16.68 -23.13
N CYS A 124 8.46 17.15 -21.97
CA CYS A 124 7.29 18.01 -21.84
C CYS A 124 7.43 19.25 -22.75
N PRO A 125 6.50 19.53 -23.67
CA PRO A 125 6.54 20.76 -24.44
C PRO A 125 6.23 21.92 -23.49
N MET A 126 7.26 22.60 -22.98
CA MET A 126 7.08 23.89 -22.31
C MET A 126 6.35 24.81 -23.28
N ASN A 127 5.10 25.16 -22.96
CA ASN A 127 4.34 26.13 -23.73
C ASN A 127 4.99 27.51 -23.53
N LYS A 128 5.71 28.00 -24.54
CA LYS A 128 6.45 29.28 -24.53
C LYS A 128 5.57 30.54 -24.54
N ASN A 129 4.30 30.47 -24.15
CA ASN A 129 3.34 31.56 -24.37
C ASN A 129 2.57 31.99 -23.12
N TYR A 130 3.26 32.24 -22.00
CA TYR A 130 2.72 33.15 -20.97
C TYR A 130 3.50 34.46 -21.02
N VAL A 131 2.99 35.37 -21.85
CA VAL A 131 3.20 36.82 -21.73
C VAL A 131 1.87 37.37 -21.22
N GLY A 132 1.87 37.93 -20.03
CA GLY A 132 0.72 38.55 -19.37
C GLY A 132 1.16 39.21 -18.08
#